data_AF-A0A845CKZ0-F1
#
_entry.id   AF-A0A845CKZ0-F1
#
_cell.length_a   1.000
_cell.length_b   1.000
_cell.length_c   1.000
_cell.angle_alpha   90.00
_cell.angle_beta   90.00
_cell.angle_gamma   90.00
#
_symmetry.space_group_name_H-M   'P 1'
#
loop_
_entity.id
_entity.type
_entity.pdbx_description
1 polymer ?
#
loop_
_entity_poly.entity_id
_entity_poly.type
_entity_poly.pdbx_seq_one_letter_code
_entity_poly.pdbx_strand_id
1 'polypeptide(L)'
;MNLSERLTWLGYAYVLVYGVGAGARGAIFVSLKADIFAGKSFGRILGFSQAGGGLASAVGPWIAGYIFDLWESYYWAFILVLAVQILSLVTVAAASSQAKRRRG
;
A
#
# COMPACT_ATOMS: atom_id res chain seq x y z
N MET A 1 8.43 20.69 -25.67
CA MET A 1 8.73 19.98 -24.42
C MET A 1 9.26 18.61 -24.78
N ASN A 2 10.52 18.36 -24.51
CA ASN A 2 11.21 17.14 -24.92
C ASN A 2 10.72 15.94 -24.10
N LEU A 3 10.84 14.72 -24.63
CA LEU A 3 10.39 13.50 -23.95
C LEU A 3 11.04 13.35 -22.55
N SER A 4 12.31 13.75 -22.42
CA SER A 4 13.03 13.79 -21.15
C SER A 4 12.37 14.71 -20.13
N GLU A 5 12.04 15.95 -20.48
CA GLU A 5 11.39 16.93 -19.60
C GLU A 5 10.03 16.44 -19.09
N ARG A 6 9.25 15.77 -19.96
CA ARG A 6 7.95 15.19 -19.58
C ARG A 6 8.11 14.08 -18.56
N LEU A 7 9.07 13.18 -18.76
CA LEU A 7 9.34 12.07 -17.84
C LEU A 7 9.85 12.57 -16.49
N THR A 8 10.71 13.60 -16.50
CA THR A 8 11.23 14.20 -15.26
C THR A 8 10.13 14.87 -14.45
N TRP A 9 9.25 15.65 -15.10
CA TRP A 9 8.09 16.27 -14.43
C TRP A 9 7.14 15.23 -13.84
N LEU A 10 6.81 14.18 -14.60
CA LEU A 10 5.96 13.08 -14.12
C LEU A 10 6.59 12.37 -12.91
N GLY A 11 7.91 12.19 -12.91
CA GLY A 11 8.65 11.66 -11.77
C GLY A 11 8.50 12.53 -10.52
N TYR A 12 8.66 13.85 -10.64
CA TYR A 12 8.46 14.77 -9.51
C TYR A 12 7.02 14.75 -8.99
N ALA A 13 6.02 14.77 -9.88
CA ALA A 13 4.62 14.66 -9.50
C ALA A 13 4.33 13.34 -8.76
N TYR A 14 4.88 12.23 -9.25
CA TYR A 14 4.77 10.93 -8.60
C TYR A 14 5.35 10.95 -7.18
N VAL A 15 6.58 11.46 -6.99
CA VAL A 15 7.23 11.52 -5.68
C VAL A 15 6.42 12.35 -4.69
N LEU A 16 5.83 13.47 -5.12
CA LEU A 16 4.98 14.31 -4.26
C LEU A 16 3.71 13.57 -3.82
N VAL A 17 2.96 13.00 -4.76
CA VAL A 17 1.71 12.29 -4.47
C VAL A 17 1.98 11.05 -3.63
N TYR A 18 3.01 10.28 -3.99
CA TYR A 18 3.42 9.09 -3.24
C TYR A 18 3.90 9.45 -1.83
N GLY A 19 4.72 10.49 -1.68
CA GLY A 19 5.24 10.93 -0.39
C GLY A 19 4.14 11.33 0.58
N VAL A 20 3.17 12.13 0.13
CA VAL A 20 2.01 12.52 0.95
C VAL A 20 1.19 11.29 1.35
N GLY A 21 0.89 10.40 0.40
CA GLY A 21 0.14 9.18 0.68
C GLY A 21 0.87 8.21 1.62
N ALA A 22 2.18 8.06 1.47
CA ALA A 22 3.01 7.21 2.31
C ALA A 22 3.11 7.74 3.74
N GLY A 23 3.29 9.05 3.92
CA GLY A 23 3.32 9.69 5.23
C GLY A 23 1.97 9.55 5.96
N ALA A 24 0.86 9.83 5.27
CA ALA A 24 -0.48 9.65 5.82
C ALA A 24 -0.75 8.19 6.23
N ARG A 25 -0.34 7.23 5.38
CA ARG A 25 -0.49 5.80 5.68
C ARG A 25 0.26 5.40 6.95
N GLY A 26 1.48 5.89 7.15
CA GLY A 26 2.27 5.61 8.34
C GLY A 26 1.57 6.04 9.65
N ALA A 27 1.01 7.26 9.66
CA ALA A 27 0.27 7.78 10.81
C ALA A 27 -1.05 7.04 11.05
N ILE A 28 -1.88 6.86 10.00
CA ILE A 28 -3.21 6.23 10.10
C ILE A 28 -3.09 4.77 10.50
N PHE A 29 -2.08 4.04 10.02
CA PHE A 29 -1.95 2.60 10.25
C PHE A 29 -1.82 2.23 11.72
N VAL A 30 -1.09 3.04 12.51
CA VAL A 30 -0.92 2.80 13.95
C VAL A 30 -2.16 3.26 14.72
N SER A 31 -2.66 4.48 14.43
CA SER A 31 -3.84 5.04 15.10
C SER A 31 -5.10 4.21 14.89
N LEU A 32 -5.39 3.79 13.66
CA LEU A 32 -6.58 2.98 13.35
C LEU A 32 -6.58 1.64 14.11
N LYS A 33 -5.42 1.01 14.21
CA LYS A 33 -5.30 -0.26 14.96
C LYS A 33 -5.41 -0.04 16.46
N ALA A 34 -4.92 1.08 16.97
CA ALA A 34 -5.03 1.43 18.38
C ALA A 34 -6.51 1.67 18.75
N ASP A 35 -7.26 2.33 17.87
CA ASP A 35 -8.69 2.60 18.03
C ASP A 35 -9.54 1.32 17.99
N ILE A 36 -9.18 0.35 17.14
CA ILE A 36 -9.92 -0.92 17.00
C ILE A 36 -9.54 -1.94 18.09
N PHE A 37 -8.27 -1.95 18.53
CA PHE A 37 -7.72 -3.00 19.39
C PHE A 37 -7.05 -2.44 20.65
N ALA A 38 -7.70 -1.50 21.35
CA ALA A 38 -7.22 -0.99 22.63
C ALA A 38 -7.11 -2.15 23.66
N GLY A 39 -5.88 -2.63 23.94
CA GLY A 39 -5.64 -3.70 24.92
C GLY A 39 -4.30 -4.44 24.81
N LYS A 40 -4.12 -5.46 25.68
CA LYS A 40 -2.90 -6.28 25.83
C LYS A 40 -2.45 -7.04 24.57
N SER A 41 -3.30 -7.16 23.54
CA SER A 41 -3.03 -7.87 22.29
C SER A 41 -2.56 -6.97 21.14
N PHE A 42 -2.53 -5.64 21.32
CA PHE A 42 -2.17 -4.67 20.29
C PHE A 42 -0.80 -4.94 19.64
N GLY A 43 0.21 -5.21 20.47
CA GLY A 43 1.56 -5.55 19.99
C GLY A 43 1.61 -6.81 19.13
N ARG A 44 0.75 -7.80 19.41
CA ARG A 44 0.69 -9.05 18.64
C ARG A 44 0.07 -8.84 17.25
N ILE A 45 -0.95 -8.00 17.15
CA ILE A 45 -1.60 -7.65 15.88
C ILE A 45 -0.67 -6.78 15.03
N LEU A 46 -0.02 -5.79 15.63
CA LEU A 46 0.99 -4.97 14.95
C LEU A 46 2.14 -5.83 14.45
N GLY A 47 2.68 -6.71 15.29
CA GLY A 47 3.77 -7.63 14.92
C GLY A 47 3.39 -8.56 13.77
N PHE A 48 2.20 -9.17 13.80
CA PHE A 48 1.71 -10.00 12.70
C PHE A 48 1.55 -9.20 11.39
N SER A 49 1.06 -7.96 11.49
CA SER A 49 0.92 -7.09 10.32
C SER A 49 2.27 -6.69 9.73
N GLN A 50 3.26 -6.39 10.59
CA GLN A 50 4.64 -6.10 10.18
C GLN A 50 5.30 -7.32 9.54
N ALA A 51 5.06 -8.52 10.06
CA ALA A 51 5.54 -9.76 9.44
C ALA A 51 4.99 -9.92 8.02
N GLY A 52 3.69 -9.68 7.82
CA GLY A 52 3.08 -9.68 6.49
C GLY A 52 3.71 -8.64 5.55
N GLY A 53 3.94 -7.41 6.04
CA GLY A 53 4.63 -6.36 5.28
C GLY A 53 6.08 -6.72 4.91
N GLY A 54 6.81 -7.34 5.84
CA GLY A 54 8.17 -7.84 5.61
C GLY A 54 8.22 -8.95 4.57
N LEU A 55 7.29 -9.92 4.65
CA LEU A 55 7.14 -10.97 3.64
C LEU A 55 6.82 -10.39 2.26
N ALA A 56 5.88 -9.44 2.18
CA ALA A 56 5.57 -8.77 0.92
C ALA A 56 6.78 -8.01 0.34
N SER A 57 7.61 -7.42 1.21
CA SER A 57 8.84 -6.71 0.80
C SER A 57 9.92 -7.65 0.29
N ALA A 58 10.01 -8.87 0.86
CA ALA A 58 10.96 -9.88 0.40
C ALA A 58 10.51 -10.54 -0.92
N VAL A 59 9.22 -10.87 -1.03
CA VAL A 59 8.68 -11.60 -2.19
C VAL A 59 8.36 -10.67 -3.37
N GLY A 60 8.00 -9.42 -3.10
CA GLY A 60 7.58 -8.44 -4.11
C GLY A 60 8.56 -8.23 -5.26
N PRO A 61 9.86 -7.97 -5.00
CA PRO A 61 10.86 -7.81 -6.05
C PRO A 61 11.03 -9.06 -6.92
N TRP A 62 10.93 -10.25 -6.32
CA TRP A 62 11.05 -11.51 -7.06
C TRP A 62 9.86 -11.71 -8.01
N ILE A 63 8.64 -11.43 -7.56
CA ILE A 63 7.44 -11.46 -8.43
C ILE A 63 7.56 -10.41 -9.54
N ALA A 64 7.99 -9.20 -9.22
CA ALA A 64 8.15 -8.13 -10.22
C ALA A 64 9.22 -8.47 -11.26
N GLY A 65 10.34 -9.08 -10.83
CA GLY A 65 11.40 -9.58 -11.72
C GLY A 65 10.89 -10.71 -12.60
N TYR A 66 10.17 -11.68 -12.04
CA TYR A 66 9.60 -12.78 -12.82
C TYR A 66 8.59 -12.30 -13.88
N ILE A 67 7.77 -11.29 -13.55
CA ILE A 67 6.87 -10.65 -14.53
C ILE A 67 7.69 -9.94 -15.62
N PHE A 68 8.79 -9.28 -15.24
CA PHE A 68 9.67 -8.64 -16.20
C PHE A 68 10.33 -9.67 -17.14
N ASP A 69 10.79 -10.81 -16.61
CA ASP A 69 11.42 -11.86 -17.41
C ASP A 69 10.47 -12.48 -18.45
N LEU A 70 9.17 -12.51 -18.17
CA LEU A 70 8.16 -13.05 -19.08
C LEU A 70 7.73 -12.08 -20.19
N TRP A 71 7.67 -10.78 -19.88
CA TRP A 71 7.05 -9.77 -20.76
C TRP A 71 8.02 -8.69 -21.22
N GLU A 72 9.27 -8.73 -20.77
CA GLU A 72 10.33 -7.72 -20.94
C GLU A 72 9.87 -6.29 -20.57
N SER A 73 8.84 -6.18 -19.73
CA SER A 73 8.18 -4.92 -19.42
C SER A 73 7.58 -4.93 -18.02
N TYR A 74 7.78 -3.83 -17.30
CA TYR A 74 7.19 -3.60 -15.98
C TYR A 74 5.73 -3.19 -16.01
N TYR A 75 5.14 -3.00 -17.20
CA TYR A 75 3.75 -2.57 -17.33
C TYR A 75 2.78 -3.46 -16.55
N TRP A 76 2.91 -4.78 -16.67
CA TRP A 76 2.08 -5.74 -15.96
C TRP A 76 2.37 -5.77 -14.45
N ALA A 77 3.62 -5.54 -14.05
CA ALA A 77 3.98 -5.45 -12.63
C ALA A 77 3.32 -4.21 -11.99
N PHE A 78 3.28 -3.07 -12.68
CA PHE A 78 2.59 -1.87 -12.20
C PHE A 78 1.07 -2.07 -12.10
N ILE A 79 0.45 -2.73 -13.08
CA ILE A 79 -0.99 -3.07 -13.02
C ILE A 79 -1.28 -3.95 -11.79
N LEU A 80 -0.46 -4.96 -11.55
CA LEU A 80 -0.61 -5.84 -10.39
C LEU A 80 -0.55 -5.05 -9.09
N VAL A 81 0.44 -4.16 -8.94
CA VAL A 81 0.57 -3.28 -7.77
C VAL A 81 -0.64 -2.37 -7.60
N LEU A 82 -1.15 -1.79 -8.68
CA LEU A 82 -2.36 -0.97 -8.65
C LEU A 82 -3.60 -1.77 -8.22
N ALA A 83 -3.77 -2.98 -8.74
CA ALA A 83 -4.89 -3.85 -8.38
C ALA A 83 -4.87 -4.22 -6.89
N VAL A 84 -3.69 -4.60 -6.36
CA VAL A 84 -3.52 -4.91 -4.94
C VAL A 84 -3.79 -3.68 -4.06
N GLN A 85 -3.37 -2.49 -4.50
CA GLN A 85 -3.63 -1.24 -3.78
C GLN A 85 -5.12 -0.88 -3.75
N ILE A 86 -5.84 -1.09 -4.85
CA ILE A 86 -7.30 -0.88 -4.89
C ILE A 86 -8.00 -1.88 -3.97
N LEU A 87 -7.60 -3.16 -3.99
CA LEU A 87 -8.15 -4.17 -3.08
C LEU A 87 -7.93 -3.80 -1.61
N SER A 88 -6.73 -3.33 -1.27
CA SER A 88 -6.41 -2.82 0.07
C SER A 88 -7.34 -1.66 0.47
N LEU A 89 -7.56 -0.70 -0.43
CA LEU A 89 -8.49 0.40 -0.18
C LEU A 89 -9.93 -0.08 0.05
N VAL A 90 -10.40 -1.03 -0.76
CA VAL A 90 -11.75 -1.61 -0.63
C VAL A 90 -11.94 -2.32 0.71
N THR A 91 -10.95 -3.11 1.15
CA THR A 91 -11.06 -3.82 2.44
C THR A 91 -11.05 -2.88 3.64
N VAL A 92 -10.23 -1.83 3.61
CA VAL A 92 -10.23 -0.78 4.63
C VAL A 92 -11.56 -0.01 4.63
N ALA A 93 -12.06 0.37 3.44
CA ALA A 93 -13.35 1.05 3.30
C ALA A 93 -14.49 0.17 3.84
N ALA A 94 -14.53 -1.11 3.48
CA ALA A 94 -15.50 -2.07 3.99
C ALA A 94 -15.44 -2.18 5.52
N ALA A 95 -14.24 -2.34 6.10
CA ALA A 95 -14.07 -2.43 7.55
C ALA A 95 -14.55 -1.14 8.27
N SER A 96 -14.22 0.04 7.73
CA SER A 96 -14.67 1.32 8.30
C SER A 96 -16.19 1.51 8.21
N SER A 97 -16.81 1.07 7.11
CA SER A 97 -18.26 1.13 6.92
C SER A 97 -19.03 0.24 7.91
N GLN A 98 -18.48 -0.94 8.21
CA GLN A 98 -19.04 -1.86 9.20
C GLN A 98 -18.92 -1.32 10.61
N ALA A 99 -17.79 -0.70 10.95
CA ALA A 99 -17.60 -0.04 12.25
C ALA A 99 -18.60 1.13 12.45
N LYS A 100 -18.86 1.92 11.39
CA LYS A 100 -19.85 3.01 11.42
C LYS A 100 -21.29 2.49 11.57
N ARG A 101 -21.65 1.38 10.92
CA ARG A 101 -22.98 0.74 11.03
C ARG A 101 -23.26 0.12 12.40
N ARG A 102 -22.24 -0.27 13.17
CA ARG A 102 -22.41 -0.86 14.52
C ARG A 102 -22.59 0.17 15.64
N ARG A 103 -22.37 1.46 15.35
CA ARG A 103 -22.47 2.57 16.32
C ARG A 103 -23.78 3.38 16.22
N GLY A 104 -24.62 3.13 15.21
CA GLY A 104 -25.96 3.70 15.06
C GLY A 104 -27.00 2.62 15.29
#